data_AF-A0A651HMV4-F1
#
_entry.id   AF-A0A651HMV4-F1
#
_cell.length_a   1.000
_cell.length_b   1.000
_cell.length_c   1.000
_cell.angle_alpha   90.00
_cell.angle_beta   90.00
_cell.angle_gamma   90.00
#
_symmetry.space_group_name_H-M   'P 1'
#
loop_
_entity.id
_entity.type
_entity.pdbx_description
1 polymer ?
#
loop_
_entity_poly.entity_id
_entity_poly.type
_entity_poly.pdbx_seq_one_letter_code
_entity_poly.pdbx_strand_id
1 'polypeptide(L)'
;MRLEPAARAFLRERGGHLTLRGSRRHGCCGGVAFVPTALPERPASPEDYRTLEVEGVTVHLDPTLLDPPPSFRIGLDSLLGMKRLRVEGPSIAV
;
A
#
# COMPACT_ATOMS: atom_id res chain seq x y z
N MET A 1 -9.98 0.68 -4.99
CA MET A 1 -9.08 1.22 -3.96
C MET A 1 -9.65 2.53 -3.43
N ARG A 2 -9.53 2.81 -2.14
CA ARG A 2 -9.99 4.07 -1.52
C ARG A 2 -8.94 4.60 -0.56
N LEU A 3 -8.73 5.92 -0.56
CA LEU A 3 -7.83 6.60 0.37
C LEU A 3 -8.65 7.29 1.45
N GLU A 4 -8.32 7.05 2.71
CA GLU A 4 -8.89 7.85 3.80
C GLU A 4 -8.35 9.29 3.75
N PRO A 5 -9.15 10.29 4.15
CA PRO A 5 -8.73 11.70 4.07
C PRO A 5 -7.38 11.98 4.74
N ALA A 6 -7.10 11.37 5.90
CA ALA A 6 -5.85 11.52 6.62
C ALA A 6 -4.66 10.90 5.87
N ALA A 7 -4.84 9.72 5.28
CA ALA A 7 -3.81 9.08 4.46
C ALA A 7 -3.51 9.91 3.20
N ARG A 8 -4.55 10.43 2.55
CA ARG A 8 -4.41 11.29 1.37
C ARG A 8 -3.66 12.58 1.67
N ALA A 9 -4.00 13.26 2.77
CA ALA A 9 -3.29 14.48 3.19
C ALA A 9 -1.80 14.19 3.46
N PHE A 10 -1.53 13.11 4.20
CA PHE A 10 -0.16 12.67 4.49
C PHE A 10 0.65 12.31 3.24
N LEU A 11 0.03 11.65 2.26
CA LEU A 11 0.68 11.33 0.98
C LEU A 11 0.99 12.59 0.18
N ARG A 12 0.07 13.56 0.14
CA ARG A 12 0.29 14.85 -0.54
C ARG A 12 1.42 15.65 0.08
N GLU A 13 1.55 15.66 1.40
CA GLU A 13 2.69 16.26 2.12
C GLU A 13 4.05 15.62 1.72
N ARG A 14 4.02 14.39 1.18
CA ARG A 14 5.21 13.60 0.81
C ARG A 14 5.39 13.42 -0.70
N GLY A 15 4.83 14.32 -1.49
CA GLY A 15 4.98 14.32 -2.95
C GLY A 15 3.90 13.57 -3.71
N GLY A 16 2.88 13.05 -3.04
CA GLY A 16 1.68 12.50 -3.69
C GLY A 16 1.86 11.11 -4.30
N HIS A 17 2.89 10.36 -3.88
CA HIS A 17 3.14 9.01 -4.35
C HIS A 17 2.81 7.97 -3.28
N LEU A 18 2.16 6.88 -3.71
CA LEU A 18 1.90 5.69 -2.90
C LEU A 18 2.43 4.46 -3.64
N THR A 19 3.34 3.71 -3.02
CA THR A 19 3.70 2.38 -3.50
C THR A 19 2.95 1.33 -2.70
N LEU A 20 2.24 0.43 -3.37
CA LEU A 20 1.58 -0.71 -2.76
C LEU A 20 2.21 -2.00 -3.28
N ARG A 21 2.85 -2.76 -2.39
CA ARG A 21 3.56 -3.99 -2.74
C ARG A 21 3.26 -5.16 -1.80
N GLY A 22 3.40 -6.38 -2.32
CA GLY A 22 3.38 -7.57 -1.50
C GLY A 22 4.66 -7.67 -0.67
N SER A 23 4.52 -7.91 0.64
CA SER A 23 5.66 -8.25 1.50
C SER A 23 5.46 -9.64 2.06
N ARG A 24 6.41 -10.54 1.77
CA ARG A 24 6.46 -11.86 2.40
C ARG A 24 6.76 -11.68 3.89
N ARG A 25 5.85 -12.17 4.73
CA ARG A 25 6.02 -12.23 6.18
C ARG A 25 5.99 -13.68 6.60
N HIS A 26 7.05 -14.11 7.29
CA HIS A 26 7.10 -15.43 7.91
C HIS A 26 6.28 -15.39 9.20
N GLY A 27 5.30 -16.28 9.29
CA GLY A 27 4.56 -16.52 10.53
C GLY A 27 5.40 -17.30 11.53
N CYS A 28 5.10 -17.12 12.81
CA CYS A 28 5.79 -17.82 13.92
C CYS A 28 5.74 -19.36 13.78
N CYS A 29 4.72 -19.90 13.11
CA CYS A 29 4.53 -21.34 12.89
C CYS A 29 5.07 -21.85 11.53
N GLY A 30 5.95 -21.10 10.85
CA GLY A 30 6.56 -21.52 9.58
C GLY A 30 5.73 -21.25 8.31
N GLY A 31 4.58 -20.59 8.42
CA GLY A 31 3.79 -20.14 7.26
C GLY A 31 4.40 -18.90 6.57
N VAL A 32 4.12 -18.71 5.29
CA VAL A 32 4.44 -17.46 4.57
C VAL A 32 3.14 -16.77 4.20
N ALA A 33 2.95 -15.54 4.67
CA ALA A 33 1.83 -14.69 4.28
C ALA A 33 2.34 -13.57 3.37
N PHE A 34 1.63 -13.30 2.28
CA PHE A 34 1.83 -12.07 1.52
C PHE A 34 0.95 -10.97 2.12
N VAL A 35 1.61 -10.00 2.75
CA VAL A 35 0.93 -8.87 3.40
C VAL A 35 1.09 -7.63 2.53
N PRO A 36 -0.01 -7.03 2.04
CA PRO A 36 0.02 -5.76 1.33
C PRO A 36 0.65 -4.68 2.22
N THR A 37 1.64 -3.98 1.68
CA THR A 37 2.38 -2.91 2.37
C THR A 37 2.30 -1.63 1.56
N ALA A 38 1.89 -0.54 2.22
CA ALA A 38 1.84 0.80 1.64
C ALA A 38 3.05 1.64 2.07
N LEU A 39 3.73 2.24 1.11
CA LEU A 39 4.88 3.12 1.31
C LEU A 39 4.57 4.51 0.72
N PRO A 40 4.80 5.61 1.46
CA PRO A 40 4.51 6.97 1.02
C PRO A 40 5.63 7.53 0.12
N GLU A 41 6.05 6.78 -0.88
CA GLU A 41 7.16 7.11 -1.76
C GLU A 41 6.96 6.51 -3.15
N ARG A 42 7.72 7.03 -4.12
CA ARG A 42 7.83 6.47 -5.47
C ARG A 42 8.77 5.25 -5.42
N PRO A 43 8.44 4.12 -6.09
CA PRO A 43 9.35 2.98 -6.12
C PRO A 43 10.61 3.32 -6.91
N ALA A 44 11.72 2.64 -6.61
CA ALA A 44 12.97 2.84 -7.34
C ALA A 44 12.87 2.48 -8.83
N SER A 45 12.05 1.48 -9.16
CA SER A 45 11.75 1.01 -10.52
C SER A 45 10.24 1.09 -10.79
N PRO A 46 9.70 2.28 -11.14
CA PRO A 46 8.27 2.48 -11.40
C PRO A 46 7.71 1.65 -12.56
N GLU A 47 8.56 1.24 -13.51
CA GLU A 47 8.24 0.41 -14.66
C GLU A 47 7.76 -0.99 -14.28
N ASP A 48 8.16 -1.50 -13.11
CA ASP A 48 7.73 -2.80 -12.59
C ASP A 48 6.33 -2.75 -11.96
N TYR A 49 5.75 -1.55 -11.83
CA TYR A 49 4.49 -1.31 -11.14
C TYR A 49 3.43 -0.82 -12.12
N ARG A 50 2.20 -1.29 -11.91
CA ARG A 50 1.04 -0.68 -12.56
C ARG A 50 0.77 0.66 -11.89
N THR A 51 0.91 1.76 -12.63
CA THR A 51 0.62 3.09 -12.11
C THR A 51 -0.84 3.47 -12.40
N LEU A 52 -1.53 4.00 -11.39
CA LEU A 52 -2.89 4.51 -11.49
C LEU A 52 -3.07 5.77 -10.64
N GLU A 53 -3.95 6.67 -11.08
CA GLU A 53 -4.32 7.86 -10.33
C GLU A 53 -5.56 7.57 -9.47
N VAL A 54 -5.45 7.80 -8.15
CA VAL A 54 -6.54 7.58 -7.20
C VAL A 54 -6.67 8.80 -6.30
N GLU A 55 -7.79 9.51 -6.39
CA GLU A 55 -8.07 10.70 -5.55
C GLU A 55 -6.97 11.79 -5.59
N GLY A 56 -6.27 11.89 -6.73
CA GLY A 56 -5.15 12.82 -6.94
C GLY A 56 -3.86 12.41 -6.21
N VAL A 57 -3.65 11.10 -6.04
CA VAL A 57 -2.42 10.46 -5.59
C VAL A 57 -2.01 9.45 -6.66
N THR A 58 -0.75 9.49 -7.07
CA THR A 58 -0.16 8.50 -7.98
C THR A 58 0.13 7.23 -7.21
N VAL A 59 -0.58 6.15 -7.53
CA VAL A 59 -0.41 4.84 -6.89
C VAL A 59 0.35 3.89 -7.81
N HIS A 60 1.47 3.37 -7.32
CA HIS A 60 2.28 2.34 -7.94
C HIS A 60 1.90 0.99 -7.33
N LEU A 61 1.15 0.19 -8.07
CA LEU A 61 0.61 -1.09 -7.62
C LEU A 61 1.44 -2.25 -8.17
N ASP A 62 2.00 -3.03 -7.27
CA ASP A 62 2.73 -4.26 -7.60
C ASP A 62 1.78 -5.24 -8.31
N PRO A 63 2.15 -5.76 -9.50
CA PRO A 63 1.31 -6.68 -10.27
C PRO A 63 0.91 -7.93 -9.51
N THR A 64 1.69 -8.38 -8.52
CA THR A 64 1.37 -9.53 -7.66
C THR A 64 0.13 -9.31 -6.78
N LEU A 65 -0.31 -8.06 -6.63
CA LEU A 65 -1.52 -7.69 -5.88
C LEU A 65 -2.79 -7.65 -6.75
N LEU A 66 -2.71 -7.94 -8.05
CA LEU A 66 -3.80 -7.73 -9.01
C LEU A 66 -4.74 -8.93 -9.21
N ASP A 67 -4.45 -10.11 -8.66
CA ASP A 67 -5.22 -11.33 -8.95
C ASP A 67 -5.66 -12.08 -7.68
N PRO A 68 -6.97 -12.05 -7.31
CA PRO A 68 -8.04 -11.21 -7.85
C PRO A 68 -7.90 -9.74 -7.40
N PRO A 69 -8.41 -8.74 -8.14
CA PRO A 69 -8.22 -7.32 -7.84
C PRO A 69 -8.89 -6.95 -6.50
N PRO A 70 -8.11 -6.66 -5.45
CA PRO A 70 -8.67 -6.52 -4.11
C PRO A 70 -9.12 -5.08 -3.85
N SER A 71 -10.18 -4.94 -3.05
CA SER A 71 -10.66 -3.65 -2.57
C SER A 71 -9.79 -3.14 -1.42
N PHE A 72 -8.64 -2.55 -1.75
CA PHE A 72 -7.78 -1.93 -0.72
C PHE A 72 -8.36 -0.61 -0.19
N ARG A 73 -8.35 -0.45 1.13
CA ARG A 73 -8.54 0.81 1.84
C ARG A 73 -7.22 1.21 2.50
N ILE A 74 -6.78 2.43 2.23
CA ILE A 74 -5.52 2.96 2.75
C ILE A 74 -5.83 3.99 3.83
N GLY A 75 -5.47 3.67 5.06
CA GLY A 75 -5.62 4.50 6.24
C GLY A 75 -4.29 5.04 6.75
N LEU A 76 -4.36 5.85 7.81
CA LEU A 76 -3.18 6.39 8.49
C LEU A 76 -3.26 6.07 9.99
N ASP A 77 -2.31 5.30 10.49
CA ASP A 77 -2.07 5.15 11.92
C ASP A 77 -1.17 6.29 12.39
N SER A 78 -1.58 6.95 13.47
CA SER A 78 -0.78 7.98 14.14
C SER A 78 -0.59 7.59 15.59
N LEU A 79 0.65 7.33 15.99
CA LEU A 79 1.00 6.94 17.36
C LEU A 79 2.25 7.69 17.81
N LEU A 80 2.17 8.42 18.92
CA LEU A 80 3.30 9.12 19.55
C LEU A 80 4.15 9.96 18.56
N GLY A 81 3.49 10.69 17.65
CA GLY A 81 4.16 11.52 16.63
C GLY A 81 4.64 10.77 15.39
N MET A 82 4.63 9.43 15.40
CA MET A 82 4.91 8.61 14.24
C MET A 82 3.64 8.40 13.41
N LYS A 83 3.76 8.56 12.08
CA LYS A 83 2.68 8.33 11.12
C LYS A 83 3.05 7.15 10.22
N ARG A 84 2.16 6.16 10.10
CA ARG A 84 2.34 4.99 9.22
C ARG A 84 1.09 4.73 8.40
N LEU A 85 1.27 4.40 7.12
CA LEU A 85 0.16 3.95 6.29
C LEU A 85 -0.30 2.57 6.74
N ARG A 86 -1.62 2.40 6.81
CA ARG A 86 -2.29 1.13 7.09
C ARG A 86 -2.98 0.66 5.82
N VAL A 87 -2.85 -0.62 5.51
CA VAL A 87 -3.56 -1.24 4.40
C VAL A 87 -4.60 -2.18 4.98
N GLU A 88 -5.87 -1.93 4.63
CA GLU A 88 -6.98 -2.83 4.89
C GLU A 88 -7.42 -3.45 3.57
N GLY A 89 -7.45 -4.78 3.53
CA GLY A 89 -7.84 -5.54 2.35
C GLY A 89 -7.73 -7.04 2.63
N PRO A 90 -8.24 -7.89 1.72
CA PRO A 90 -8.04 -9.33 1.84
C PRO A 90 -6.54 -9.65 1.86
N SER A 91 -6.13 -10.51 2.78
CA SER A 91 -4.81 -11.14 2.71
C SER A 91 -4.75 -12.01 1.47
N ILE A 92 -3.70 -11.83 0.67
CA ILE A 92 -3.47 -12.65 -0.53
C ILE A 92 -2.86 -13.97 -0.04
N ALA A 93 -3.67 -15.03 -0.08
CA ALA A 93 -3.17 -16.39 0.03
C ALA A 93 -2.47 -16.73 -1.29
N VAL A 94 -1.23 -17.21 -1.21
CA VAL A 94 -0.46 -17.71 -2.36
C VAL A 94 -0.24 -19.19 -2.16
#